data_AF-B5I1J2-F1
#
_entry.id   AF-B5I1J2-F1
#
_cell.length_a   1.000
_cell.length_b   1.000
_cell.length_c   1.000
_cell.angle_alpha   90.00
_cell.angle_beta   90.00
_cell.angle_gamma   90.00
#
_symmetry.space_group_name_H-M   'P 1'
#
loop_
_entity.id
_entity.type
_entity.pdbx_description
1 polymer ?
#
loop_
_entity_poly.entity_id
_entity_poly.type
_entity_poly.pdbx_seq_one_letter_code
_entity_poly.pdbx_strand_id
1 'polypeptide(L)'
;MSSAALASVTTYERDTKTLELPWPFTGREEELELVRRSLAGGRQGMVVTGPAGRGKTRLVTEAVRGTDCARVAGTPETRGLPFAAFAHLLPETESLHRAVQLLSSVRLLLVDDAHLLDDVSAALVHQLAVHGRTRLLVVATDGARVPGAISRLWTGELLPRLALEPLPREETARLLAAGAGGPEALTVNRLYRLCRGDLRLLRELVDAVRERGPLHRVADSAEWAWRGPVPITATVRERAAHLLDRAGPGERETLDRLAFGEPFPMDVDTLDLDALEALETDGLVHVDEQGAARLAHPLHGPVLRAAAGRLRARRLARTPESCAAALETETATLTRAIAETDVRAVPAPVGEWLVDEGSGIPARHAALRARFARLRGALREAAAWAAEGLRTTPDDPACHLELGLAAAQSGDPEHAMSPSGPGSDGSVRLSAPGPSSFPGRSTTESPHVAEGSAATWWAAARGDLDAALATVGEEK
;
A
#
# COMPACT_ATOMS: atom_id res chain seq x y z
N MET A 1 -33.41 57.03 17.44
CA MET A 1 -34.03 55.95 16.63
C MET A 1 -32.91 55.27 15.87
N SER A 2 -32.49 54.12 16.39
CA SER A 2 -31.34 53.34 15.96
C SER A 2 -31.75 52.44 14.79
N SER A 3 -30.96 52.38 13.72
CA SER A 3 -31.08 51.35 12.69
C SER A 3 -29.70 50.71 12.53
N ALA A 4 -29.56 49.52 13.12
CA ALA A 4 -28.39 48.68 13.02
C ALA A 4 -28.50 47.84 11.73
N ALA A 5 -27.51 47.97 10.85
CA ALA A 5 -27.33 47.10 9.70
C ALA A 5 -26.77 45.75 10.19
N LEU A 6 -27.59 44.71 10.13
CA LEU A 6 -27.17 43.32 10.33
C LEU A 6 -26.48 42.83 9.07
N ALA A 7 -25.16 42.69 9.14
CA ALA A 7 -24.37 41.97 8.14
C ALA A 7 -24.72 40.47 8.22
N SER A 8 -25.35 39.98 7.16
CA SER A 8 -25.66 38.56 6.96
C SER A 8 -24.35 37.77 6.82
N VAL A 9 -24.07 36.94 7.83
CA VAL A 9 -23.02 35.92 7.78
C VAL A 9 -23.42 34.88 6.74
N THR A 10 -22.73 34.87 5.60
CA THR A 10 -22.82 33.82 4.60
C THR A 10 -22.20 32.55 5.16
N THR A 11 -23.05 31.70 5.73
CA THR A 11 -22.74 30.31 6.04
C THR A 11 -22.47 29.57 4.73
N TYR A 12 -21.26 29.07 4.53
CA TYR A 12 -20.97 28.15 3.43
C TYR A 12 -21.74 26.84 3.69
N GLU A 13 -22.87 26.67 3.02
CA GLU A 13 -23.51 25.37 2.86
C GLU A 13 -22.50 24.43 2.17
N ARG A 14 -22.12 23.36 2.88
CA ARG A 14 -21.36 22.26 2.29
C ARG A 14 -22.23 21.58 1.25
N ASP A 15 -21.77 21.63 0.00
CA ASP A 15 -22.34 20.95 -1.15
C ASP A 15 -22.56 19.46 -0.83
N THR A 16 -23.83 19.06 -0.82
CA THR A 16 -24.29 17.69 -0.58
C THR A 16 -24.12 16.85 -1.83
N LYS A 17 -22.91 16.33 -2.06
CA LYS A 17 -22.69 15.19 -2.95
C LYS A 17 -22.14 14.04 -2.13
N THR A 18 -22.99 13.02 -1.95
CA THR A 18 -22.68 11.69 -1.43
C THR A 18 -21.96 11.69 -0.08
N LEU A 19 -22.74 11.63 1.01
CA LEU A 19 -22.22 11.32 2.35
C LEU A 19 -21.64 9.89 2.35
N GLU A 20 -20.43 9.72 1.81
CA GLU A 20 -19.61 8.56 2.10
C GLU A 20 -19.42 8.53 3.62
N LEU A 21 -19.73 7.37 4.22
CA LEU A 21 -19.53 7.14 5.64
C LEU A 21 -18.11 7.59 6.01
N PRO A 22 -17.91 8.35 7.12
CA PRO A 22 -16.58 8.74 7.52
C PRO A 22 -15.73 7.48 7.64
N TRP A 23 -14.64 7.41 6.85
CA TRP A 23 -13.79 6.22 6.78
C TRP A 23 -13.57 5.65 8.18
N PRO A 24 -13.79 4.33 8.36
CA PRO A 24 -13.77 3.75 9.67
C PRO A 24 -12.37 3.84 10.27
N PHE A 25 -12.32 3.92 11.60
CA PHE A 25 -11.06 3.81 12.30
C PHE A 25 -10.78 2.33 12.53
N THR A 26 -9.86 1.77 11.74
CA THR A 26 -9.51 0.33 11.76
C THR A 26 -8.00 0.12 11.67
N GLY A 27 -7.52 -0.97 12.26
CA GLY A 27 -6.13 -1.42 12.13
C GLY A 27 -5.14 -0.63 12.98
N ARG A 28 -5.64 0.08 13.99
CA ARG A 28 -4.90 0.89 14.96
C ARG A 28 -5.39 0.69 16.39
N GLU A 29 -6.02 -0.45 16.65
CA GLU A 29 -6.65 -0.77 17.92
C GLU A 29 -5.61 -0.91 19.04
N GLU A 30 -4.44 -1.48 18.73
CA GLU A 30 -3.34 -1.64 19.69
C GLU A 30 -2.73 -0.29 20.11
N GLU A 31 -2.45 0.59 19.14
CA GLU A 31 -1.94 1.93 19.41
C GLU A 31 -2.98 2.78 20.15
N LEU A 32 -4.26 2.66 19.78
CA LEU A 32 -5.36 3.35 20.46
C LEU A 32 -5.44 2.93 21.93
N GLU A 33 -5.36 1.63 22.20
CA GLU A 33 -5.38 1.09 23.56
C GLU A 33 -4.12 1.48 24.35
N LEU A 34 -2.95 1.55 23.70
CA LEU A 34 -1.73 2.04 24.33
C LEU A 34 -1.87 3.51 24.77
N VAL A 35 -2.41 4.38 23.91
CA VAL A 35 -2.66 5.79 24.25
C VAL A 35 -3.65 5.87 25.41
N ARG A 36 -4.77 5.15 25.35
CA ARG A 36 -5.80 5.14 26.41
C ARG A 36 -5.24 4.66 27.75
N ARG A 37 -4.45 3.59 27.77
CA ARG A 37 -3.78 3.11 28.99
C ARG A 37 -2.82 4.15 29.57
N SER A 38 -2.08 4.87 28.72
CA SER A 38 -1.20 5.95 29.17
C SER A 38 -1.99 7.11 29.79
N LEU A 39 -3.17 7.42 29.26
CA LEU A 39 -4.07 8.46 29.78
C LEU A 39 -4.81 8.04 31.05
N ALA A 40 -5.15 6.77 31.22
CA ALA A 40 -5.88 6.25 32.38
C ALA A 40 -4.99 6.00 33.60
N GLY A 41 -3.73 5.63 33.38
CA GLY A 41 -2.78 5.30 34.45
C GLY A 41 -2.27 6.49 35.28
N GLY A 42 -1.32 6.21 36.18
CA GLY A 42 -0.60 7.23 36.97
C GLY A 42 0.48 7.99 36.18
N ARG A 43 0.59 7.78 34.86
CA ARG A 43 1.54 8.46 33.98
C ARG A 43 1.04 9.86 33.62
N GLN A 44 1.98 10.76 33.37
CA GLN A 44 1.71 12.19 33.12
C GLN A 44 1.39 12.50 31.64
N GLY A 45 1.39 11.51 30.74
CA GLY A 45 1.08 11.74 29.33
C GLY A 45 1.72 10.77 28.35
N MET A 46 1.75 11.16 27.07
CA MET A 46 2.42 10.47 25.96
C MET A 46 2.75 11.44 24.83
N VAL A 47 3.87 11.20 24.14
CA VAL A 47 4.20 11.88 22.88
C VAL A 47 3.96 10.91 21.71
N VAL A 48 3.15 11.31 20.74
CA VAL A 48 2.93 10.58 19.49
C VAL A 48 3.72 11.27 18.38
N THR A 49 4.66 10.54 17.80
CA THR A 49 5.53 11.00 16.71
C THR A 49 5.30 10.17 15.46
N GLY A 50 5.81 10.60 14.31
CA GLY A 50 5.69 9.86 13.06
C GLY A 50 5.68 10.80 11.84
N PRO A 51 5.93 10.28 10.64
CA PRO A 51 5.84 11.07 9.41
C PRO A 51 4.47 11.74 9.20
N ALA A 52 4.42 12.71 8.30
CA ALA A 52 3.16 13.34 7.89
C ALA A 52 2.19 12.30 7.28
N GLY A 53 0.88 12.50 7.46
CA GLY A 53 -0.15 11.65 6.83
C GLY A 53 -0.38 10.27 7.46
N ARG A 54 0.32 9.89 8.54
CA ARG A 54 0.18 8.58 9.20
C ARG A 54 -1.10 8.39 10.04
N GLY A 55 -1.91 9.45 10.20
CA GLY A 55 -3.14 9.41 11.00
C GLY A 55 -2.96 9.75 12.48
N LYS A 56 -1.85 10.39 12.88
CA LYS A 56 -1.56 10.79 14.28
C LYS A 56 -2.70 11.57 14.93
N THR A 57 -3.15 12.65 14.29
CA THR A 57 -4.30 13.47 14.75
C THR A 57 -5.58 12.65 14.90
N ARG A 58 -5.82 11.68 13.99
CA ARG A 58 -7.00 10.82 14.09
C ARG A 58 -6.89 9.87 15.29
N LEU A 59 -5.74 9.23 15.48
CA LEU A 59 -5.46 8.34 16.62
C LEU A 59 -5.71 9.05 17.95
N VAL A 60 -5.12 10.23 18.16
CA VAL A 60 -5.29 10.97 19.42
C VAL A 60 -6.73 11.48 19.60
N THR A 61 -7.40 11.87 18.51
CA THR A 61 -8.81 12.30 18.57
C THR A 61 -9.74 11.16 18.98
N GLU A 62 -9.50 9.94 18.49
CA GLU A 62 -10.23 8.74 18.91
C GLU A 62 -9.91 8.32 20.35
N ALA A 63 -8.66 8.53 20.78
CA ALA A 63 -8.23 8.18 22.13
C ALA A 63 -8.92 9.05 23.20
N VAL A 64 -9.09 10.34 22.94
CA VAL A 64 -9.70 11.30 23.87
C VAL A 64 -11.22 11.45 23.69
N ARG A 65 -11.82 10.72 22.75
CA ARG A 65 -13.27 10.78 22.50
C ARG A 65 -14.04 10.41 23.78
N GLY A 66 -14.95 11.27 24.21
CA GLY A 66 -15.72 11.08 25.46
C GLY A 66 -14.99 11.48 26.74
N THR A 67 -13.79 12.07 26.64
CA THR A 67 -13.03 12.62 27.78
C THR A 67 -13.03 14.14 27.70
N ASP A 68 -13.14 14.83 28.85
CA ASP A 68 -12.95 16.28 28.92
C ASP A 68 -11.47 16.62 28.67
N CYS A 69 -11.19 17.29 27.55
CA CYS A 69 -9.84 17.52 27.03
C CYS A 69 -9.74 18.90 26.40
N ALA A 70 -8.83 19.73 26.91
CA ALA A 70 -8.45 20.98 26.25
C ALA A 70 -7.56 20.65 25.05
N ARG A 71 -7.80 21.32 23.91
CA ARG A 71 -7.04 21.09 22.67
C ARG A 71 -6.34 22.36 22.24
N VAL A 72 -5.10 22.20 21.79
CA VAL A 72 -4.23 23.25 21.25
C VAL A 72 -3.57 22.68 20.00
N ALA A 73 -3.44 23.47 18.95
CA ALA A 73 -2.73 23.07 17.73
C ALA A 73 -1.72 24.14 17.35
N GLY A 74 -0.51 23.73 16.99
CA GLY A 74 0.46 24.63 16.35
C GLY A 74 0.03 24.91 14.92
N THR A 75 0.16 26.17 14.47
CA THR A 75 -0.05 26.53 13.06
C THR A 75 1.20 27.20 12.50
N PRO A 76 1.58 26.95 11.23
CA PRO A 76 2.76 27.56 10.65
C PRO A 76 2.73 29.10 10.71
N GLU A 77 1.57 29.69 10.47
CA GLU A 77 1.35 31.14 10.39
C GLU A 77 1.54 31.82 11.75
N THR A 78 1.28 31.12 12.86
CA THR A 78 1.35 31.68 14.21
C THR A 78 2.64 31.35 14.95
N ARG A 79 3.61 30.66 14.31
CA ARG A 79 4.85 30.22 14.97
C ARG A 79 5.70 31.36 15.54
N GLY A 80 5.53 32.58 15.04
CA GLY A 80 6.20 33.79 15.53
C GLY A 80 5.45 34.55 16.62
N LEU A 81 4.24 34.14 16.98
CA LEU A 81 3.37 34.84 17.92
C LEU A 81 3.36 34.12 19.27
N PRO A 82 3.90 34.73 20.35
CA PRO A 82 3.93 34.10 21.66
C PRO A 82 2.52 33.70 22.15
N PHE A 83 2.39 32.46 22.64
CA PHE A 83 1.12 31.92 23.16
C PHE A 83 -0.05 31.87 22.17
N ALA A 84 0.17 32.07 20.86
CA ALA A 84 -0.93 32.12 19.90
C ALA A 84 -1.74 30.81 19.87
N ALA A 85 -1.07 29.66 20.04
CA ALA A 85 -1.72 28.35 20.11
C ALA A 85 -2.61 28.20 21.37
N PHE A 86 -2.34 28.95 22.43
CA PHE A 86 -3.03 28.91 23.72
C PHE A 86 -4.00 30.08 23.94
N ALA A 87 -4.18 30.95 22.94
CA ALA A 87 -4.94 32.21 23.08
C ALA A 87 -6.40 32.01 23.53
N HIS A 88 -7.02 30.85 23.25
CA HIS A 88 -8.38 30.52 23.70
C HIS A 88 -8.44 29.93 25.12
N LEU A 89 -7.29 29.56 25.69
CA LEU A 89 -7.18 28.99 27.05
C LEU A 89 -6.55 29.97 28.05
N LEU A 90 -5.84 30.98 27.55
CA LEU A 90 -5.13 31.97 28.36
C LEU A 90 -5.74 33.37 28.14
N PRO A 91 -6.00 34.14 29.21
CA PRO A 91 -6.30 35.56 29.10
C PRO A 91 -5.20 36.36 28.38
N GLU A 92 -5.52 37.52 27.80
CA GLU A 92 -4.54 38.35 27.09
C GLU A 92 -3.40 38.81 28.03
N THR A 93 -2.15 38.51 27.63
CA THR A 93 -0.87 38.84 28.29
C THR A 93 -0.58 38.14 29.62
N GLU A 94 -0.45 36.81 29.57
CA GLU A 94 -0.05 35.98 30.69
C GLU A 94 1.48 35.72 30.71
N SER A 95 2.11 35.86 31.88
CA SER A 95 3.49 35.36 32.06
C SER A 95 3.51 33.82 32.01
N LEU A 96 4.63 33.22 31.62
CA LEU A 96 4.79 31.75 31.58
C LEU A 96 4.39 31.08 32.91
N HIS A 97 4.77 31.66 34.04
CA HIS A 97 4.44 31.13 35.36
C HIS A 97 2.93 31.13 35.63
N ARG A 98 2.23 32.20 35.23
CA ARG A 98 0.78 32.30 35.40
C ARG A 98 0.03 31.33 34.46
N ALA A 99 0.50 31.20 33.22
CA ALA A 99 -0.04 30.23 32.26
C ALA A 99 0.05 28.78 32.80
N VAL A 100 1.17 28.40 33.42
CA VAL A 100 1.33 27.09 34.09
C VAL A 100 0.30 26.92 35.22
N GLN A 101 0.09 27.95 36.05
CA GLN A 101 -0.88 27.89 37.14
C GLN A 101 -2.31 27.69 36.64
N LEU A 102 -2.71 28.40 35.59
CA LEU A 102 -4.05 28.28 34.99
C LEU A 102 -4.26 26.89 34.39
N LEU A 103 -3.31 26.43 33.59
CA LEU A 103 -3.40 25.14 32.91
C LEU A 103 -3.20 23.93 33.84
N SER A 104 -2.66 24.13 35.05
CA SER A 104 -2.58 23.07 36.07
C SER A 104 -3.96 22.54 36.52
N SER A 105 -5.04 23.30 36.28
CA SER A 105 -6.42 22.87 36.54
C SER A 105 -6.99 21.96 35.44
N VAL A 106 -6.39 21.99 34.24
CA VAL A 106 -6.77 21.16 33.11
C VAL A 106 -6.33 19.73 33.37
N ARG A 107 -7.27 18.79 33.27
CA ARG A 107 -6.99 17.35 33.49
C ARG A 107 -6.19 16.74 32.35
N LEU A 108 -6.56 17.07 31.11
CA LEU A 108 -5.94 16.54 29.90
C LEU A 108 -5.79 17.64 28.84
N LEU A 109 -4.57 17.86 28.39
CA LEU A 109 -4.23 18.78 27.32
C LEU A 109 -3.69 17.99 26.11
N LEU A 110 -4.40 18.08 25.00
CA LEU A 110 -3.96 17.59 23.69
C LEU A 110 -3.28 18.74 22.94
N VAL A 111 -2.01 18.55 22.60
CA VAL A 111 -1.21 19.48 21.80
C VAL A 111 -0.97 18.82 20.45
N ASP A 112 -1.69 19.24 19.43
CA ASP A 112 -1.49 18.79 18.06
C ASP A 112 -0.43 19.63 17.34
N ASP A 113 0.29 19.02 16.40
CA ASP A 113 1.37 19.64 15.63
C ASP A 113 2.36 20.49 16.47
N ALA A 114 2.83 19.92 17.59
CA ALA A 114 3.71 20.59 18.56
C ALA A 114 5.03 21.12 17.96
N HIS A 115 5.46 20.58 16.83
CA HIS A 115 6.60 21.04 16.05
C HIS A 115 6.41 22.43 15.41
N LEU A 116 5.18 22.95 15.39
CA LEU A 116 4.81 24.27 14.88
C LEU A 116 4.55 25.31 15.99
N LEU A 117 4.71 24.93 17.26
CA LEU A 117 4.58 25.87 18.37
C LEU A 117 5.69 26.93 18.36
N ASP A 118 5.35 28.12 18.84
CA ASP A 118 6.34 29.13 19.23
C ASP A 118 7.16 28.67 20.44
N ASP A 119 8.33 29.26 20.64
CA ASP A 119 9.26 28.84 21.69
C ASP A 119 8.68 29.01 23.10
N VAL A 120 7.80 30.00 23.31
CA VAL A 120 7.20 30.28 24.63
C VAL A 120 6.10 29.25 24.93
N SER A 121 5.23 28.95 23.96
CA SER A 121 4.25 27.86 24.04
C SER A 121 4.93 26.50 24.23
N ALA A 122 6.03 26.25 23.53
CA ALA A 122 6.81 25.03 23.69
C ALA A 122 7.40 24.90 25.11
N ALA A 123 7.92 26.00 25.67
CA ALA A 123 8.40 26.04 27.04
C ALA A 123 7.26 25.79 28.06
N LEU A 124 6.06 26.31 27.80
CA LEU A 124 4.87 26.07 28.63
C LEU A 124 4.51 24.59 28.69
N VAL A 125 4.45 23.90 27.54
CA VAL A 125 4.17 22.46 27.49
C VAL A 125 5.23 21.67 28.27
N HIS A 126 6.51 22.03 28.13
CA HIS A 126 7.60 21.41 28.89
C HIS A 126 7.44 21.62 30.41
N GLN A 127 7.12 22.83 30.86
CA GLN A 127 6.90 23.10 32.29
C GLN A 127 5.69 22.31 32.85
N LEU A 128 4.61 22.19 32.08
CA LEU A 128 3.46 21.37 32.46
C LEU A 128 3.86 19.89 32.60
N ALA A 129 4.72 19.38 31.73
CA ALA A 129 5.24 18.03 31.81
C ALA A 129 6.07 17.81 33.07
N VAL A 130 6.95 18.75 33.42
CA VAL A 130 7.80 18.67 34.64
C VAL A 130 6.97 18.71 35.91
N HIS A 131 5.91 19.52 35.96
CA HIS A 131 5.06 19.63 37.15
C HIS A 131 4.10 18.44 37.33
N GLY A 132 3.75 17.73 36.25
CA GLY A 132 2.99 16.49 36.30
C GLY A 132 1.54 16.60 36.79
N ARG A 133 0.99 17.82 36.89
CA ARG A 133 -0.40 18.06 37.33
C ARG A 133 -1.42 17.91 36.20
N THR A 134 -0.99 18.18 34.96
CA THR A 134 -1.79 18.10 33.74
C THR A 134 -1.33 16.88 32.94
N ARG A 135 -2.27 16.04 32.49
CA ARG A 135 -1.93 14.96 31.56
C ARG A 135 -1.71 15.54 30.17
N LEU A 136 -0.61 15.19 29.53
CA LEU A 136 -0.24 15.72 28.22
C LEU A 136 -0.33 14.65 27.13
N LEU A 137 -1.04 14.94 26.04
CA LEU A 137 -0.97 14.16 24.81
C LEU A 137 -0.38 15.06 23.73
N VAL A 138 0.86 14.82 23.33
CA VAL A 138 1.59 15.72 22.43
C VAL A 138 1.84 15.02 21.11
N VAL A 139 1.41 15.63 20.00
CA VAL A 139 1.63 15.11 18.65
C VAL A 139 2.71 15.94 17.97
N ALA A 140 3.71 15.28 17.38
CA ALA A 140 4.71 15.94 16.56
C ALA A 140 4.93 15.19 15.25
N THR A 141 5.28 15.92 14.19
CA THR A 141 5.61 15.33 12.89
C THR A 141 7.11 15.24 12.73
N ASP A 142 7.59 14.06 12.30
CA ASP A 142 9.01 13.80 12.08
C ASP A 142 9.54 14.57 10.85
N GLY A 143 10.86 14.79 10.80
CA GLY A 143 11.55 15.46 9.68
C GLY A 143 11.49 16.99 9.70
N ALA A 144 10.59 17.58 10.51
CA ALA A 144 10.57 19.03 10.75
C ALA A 144 11.48 19.41 11.92
N ARG A 145 12.00 20.66 11.94
CA ARG A 145 12.72 21.19 13.10
C ARG A 145 11.74 21.40 14.27
N VAL A 146 11.83 20.53 15.27
CA VAL A 146 11.02 20.58 16.49
C VAL A 146 11.67 21.52 17.52
N PRO A 147 10.91 22.39 18.19
CA PRO A 147 11.43 23.20 19.30
C PRO A 147 12.09 22.35 20.39
N GLY A 148 13.22 22.82 20.93
CA GLY A 148 14.02 22.06 21.90
C GLY A 148 13.26 21.67 23.17
N ALA A 149 12.31 22.51 23.61
CA ALA A 149 11.45 22.20 24.76
C ALA A 149 10.50 21.03 24.49
N ILE A 150 10.01 20.87 23.26
CA ILE A 150 9.16 19.76 22.86
C ILE A 150 9.99 18.48 22.69
N SER A 151 11.18 18.55 22.07
CA SER A 151 12.03 17.36 21.90
C SER A 151 12.50 16.76 23.22
N ARG A 152 12.76 17.61 24.23
CA ARG A 152 13.09 17.19 25.60
C ARG A 152 11.99 16.38 26.28
N LEU A 153 10.73 16.47 25.84
CA LEU A 153 9.65 15.66 26.41
C LEU A 153 9.92 14.16 26.30
N TRP A 154 10.51 13.71 25.19
CA TRP A 154 10.84 12.30 25.01
C TRP A 154 12.34 12.01 25.14
N THR A 155 13.24 12.94 24.78
CA THR A 155 14.68 12.70 24.93
C THR A 155 15.14 12.80 26.38
N GLY A 156 14.43 13.57 27.21
CA GLY A 156 14.66 13.67 28.66
C GLY A 156 13.82 12.71 29.50
N GLU A 157 13.19 11.70 28.88
CA GLU A 157 12.35 10.68 29.53
C GLU A 157 11.16 11.24 30.35
N LEU A 158 10.73 12.47 30.11
CA LEU A 158 9.58 13.07 30.80
C LEU A 158 8.27 12.39 30.43
N LEU A 159 8.12 11.99 29.16
CA LEU A 159 6.94 11.32 28.62
C LEU A 159 7.35 10.13 27.73
N PRO A 160 6.61 9.02 27.78
CA PRO A 160 6.82 7.91 26.86
C PRO A 160 6.50 8.34 25.42
N ARG A 161 7.31 7.86 24.46
CA ARG A 161 7.15 8.13 23.03
C ARG A 161 6.53 6.94 22.29
N LEU A 162 5.46 7.19 21.56
CA LEU A 162 4.91 6.30 20.55
C LEU A 162 5.32 6.81 19.16
N ALA A 163 6.16 6.06 18.44
CA ALA A 163 6.43 6.31 17.04
C ALA A 163 5.38 5.59 16.19
N LEU A 164 4.59 6.34 15.43
CA LEU A 164 3.51 5.80 14.63
C LEU A 164 4.03 5.33 13.28
N GLU A 165 4.17 4.01 13.16
CA GLU A 165 4.58 3.34 11.93
C GLU A 165 3.51 3.43 10.83
N PRO A 166 3.88 3.24 9.54
CA PRO A 166 2.92 3.05 8.46
C PRO A 166 1.85 2.01 8.80
N LEU A 167 0.61 2.21 8.34
CA LEU A 167 -0.40 1.16 8.45
C LEU A 167 0.07 -0.07 7.66
N PRO A 168 0.01 -1.30 8.20
CA PRO A 168 0.37 -2.50 7.45
C PRO A 168 -0.50 -2.68 6.20
N ARG A 169 -0.01 -3.46 5.23
CA ARG A 169 -0.73 -3.73 3.97
C ARG A 169 -2.08 -4.37 4.23
N GLU A 170 -2.14 -5.33 5.14
CA GLU A 170 -3.33 -6.09 5.50
C GLU A 170 -4.38 -5.19 6.13
N GLU A 171 -3.97 -4.30 7.03
CA GLU A 171 -4.85 -3.32 7.65
C GLU A 171 -5.31 -2.25 6.65
N THR A 172 -4.44 -1.88 5.70
CA THR A 172 -4.82 -1.00 4.58
C THR A 172 -5.88 -1.67 3.69
N ALA A 173 -5.73 -2.97 3.41
CA ALA A 173 -6.71 -3.73 2.66
C ALA A 173 -8.08 -3.76 3.39
N ARG A 174 -8.08 -4.01 4.71
CA ARG A 174 -9.30 -3.99 5.52
C ARG A 174 -9.95 -2.61 5.55
N LEU A 175 -9.16 -1.56 5.70
CA LEU A 175 -9.63 -0.18 5.66
C LEU A 175 -10.34 0.14 4.33
N LEU A 176 -9.77 -0.29 3.21
CA LEU A 176 -10.33 -0.09 1.87
C LEU A 176 -11.56 -0.97 1.58
N ALA A 177 -11.64 -2.15 2.21
CA ALA A 177 -12.73 -3.09 2.06
C ALA A 177 -13.97 -2.74 2.91
N ALA A 178 -13.88 -1.78 3.83
CA ALA A 178 -14.97 -1.44 4.73
C ALA A 178 -16.15 -0.70 4.07
N GLY A 179 -16.08 -0.40 2.77
CA GLY A 179 -17.19 0.12 1.96
C GLY A 179 -17.84 -0.97 1.08
N ALA A 180 -18.99 -0.66 0.46
CA ALA A 180 -19.64 -1.58 -0.48
C ALA A 180 -18.75 -1.81 -1.73
N GLY A 181 -18.23 -3.03 -1.88
CA GLY A 181 -17.30 -3.40 -2.96
C GLY A 181 -15.90 -2.85 -2.73
N GLY A 182 -15.03 -3.63 -2.07
CA GLY A 182 -13.63 -3.28 -1.86
C GLY A 182 -12.78 -3.38 -3.13
N PRO A 183 -11.58 -2.79 -3.16
CA PRO A 183 -10.63 -3.03 -4.25
C PRO A 183 -10.06 -4.45 -4.21
N GLU A 184 -9.81 -5.02 -5.38
CA GLU A 184 -9.05 -6.27 -5.50
C GLU A 184 -7.58 -6.12 -5.08
N ALA A 185 -6.94 -7.26 -4.82
CA ALA A 185 -5.62 -7.32 -4.19
C ALA A 185 -4.51 -6.57 -4.94
N LEU A 186 -4.49 -6.59 -6.29
CA LEU A 186 -3.49 -5.84 -7.06
C LEU A 186 -3.73 -4.33 -6.98
N THR A 187 -4.99 -3.91 -6.93
CA THR A 187 -5.36 -2.51 -6.72
C THR A 187 -4.98 -2.03 -5.32
N VAL A 188 -5.21 -2.86 -4.29
CA VAL A 188 -4.72 -2.60 -2.92
C VAL A 188 -3.21 -2.46 -2.90
N ASN A 189 -2.48 -3.40 -3.52
CA ASN A 189 -1.01 -3.35 -3.60
C ASN A 189 -0.52 -2.07 -4.27
N ARG A 190 -1.14 -1.69 -5.39
CA ARG A 190 -0.82 -0.47 -6.10
C ARG A 190 -1.03 0.78 -5.24
N LEU A 191 -2.21 0.92 -4.62
CA LEU A 191 -2.51 2.04 -3.72
C LEU A 191 -1.54 2.08 -2.52
N TYR A 192 -1.25 0.92 -1.93
CA TYR A 192 -0.31 0.80 -0.81
C TYR A 192 1.09 1.28 -1.19
N ARG A 193 1.62 0.83 -2.34
CA ARG A 193 2.92 1.25 -2.89
C ARG A 193 2.95 2.75 -3.21
N LEU A 194 1.91 3.27 -3.85
CA LEU A 194 1.82 4.69 -4.23
C LEU A 194 1.73 5.62 -3.03
N CYS A 195 1.10 5.19 -1.93
CA CYS A 195 0.91 6.03 -0.76
C CYS A 195 2.04 5.90 0.27
N ARG A 196 2.79 4.79 0.26
CA ARG A 196 3.80 4.43 1.27
C ARG A 196 3.30 4.64 2.71
N GLY A 197 2.02 4.37 2.93
CA GLY A 197 1.27 4.51 4.18
C GLY A 197 0.89 5.94 4.61
N ASP A 198 0.92 6.90 3.70
CA ASP A 198 0.23 8.18 3.86
C ASP A 198 -1.28 7.99 3.64
N LEU A 199 -2.06 8.06 4.73
CA LEU A 199 -3.50 7.83 4.71
C LEU A 199 -4.29 9.01 4.14
N ARG A 200 -3.71 10.22 4.12
CA ARG A 200 -4.32 11.39 3.47
C ARG A 200 -4.26 11.23 1.96
N LEU A 201 -3.09 10.86 1.46
CA LEU A 201 -2.90 10.57 0.03
C LEU A 201 -3.74 9.35 -0.39
N LEU A 202 -3.79 8.29 0.44
CA LEU A 202 -4.61 7.11 0.16
C LEU A 202 -6.07 7.46 -0.04
N ARG A 203 -6.65 8.23 0.89
CA ARG A 203 -8.06 8.66 0.81
C ARG A 203 -8.31 9.42 -0.49
N GLU A 204 -7.50 10.44 -0.76
CA GLU A 204 -7.70 11.28 -1.93
C GLU A 204 -7.52 10.52 -3.25
N LEU A 205 -6.56 9.59 -3.33
CA LEU A 205 -6.39 8.75 -4.51
C LEU A 205 -7.57 7.80 -4.70
N VAL A 206 -8.09 7.19 -3.63
CA VAL A 206 -9.26 6.31 -3.71
C VAL A 206 -10.48 7.09 -4.17
N ASP A 207 -10.72 8.27 -3.61
CA ASP A 207 -11.83 9.14 -4.00
C ASP A 207 -11.68 9.54 -5.49
N ALA A 208 -10.49 9.97 -5.91
CA ALA A 208 -10.23 10.36 -7.29
C ALA A 208 -10.33 9.19 -8.28
N VAL A 209 -9.90 7.99 -7.92
CA VAL A 209 -10.02 6.78 -8.74
C VAL A 209 -11.48 6.35 -8.84
N ARG A 210 -12.28 6.47 -7.78
CA ARG A 210 -13.71 6.18 -7.81
C ARG A 210 -14.51 7.16 -8.66
N GLU A 211 -14.15 8.43 -8.62
CA GLU A 211 -14.84 9.48 -9.39
C GLU A 211 -14.42 9.49 -10.87
N ARG A 212 -13.15 9.21 -11.19
CA ARG A 212 -12.55 9.52 -12.49
C ARG A 212 -11.87 8.33 -13.17
N GLY A 213 -11.64 7.24 -12.45
CA GLY A 213 -10.88 6.11 -12.92
C GLY A 213 -11.72 5.15 -13.76
N PRO A 214 -11.11 4.47 -14.75
CA PRO A 214 -11.75 3.34 -15.42
C PRO A 214 -11.79 2.16 -14.43
N LEU A 215 -12.82 2.13 -13.60
CA LEU A 215 -13.09 1.03 -12.69
C LEU A 215 -13.64 -0.15 -13.48
N HIS A 216 -12.93 -1.27 -13.42
CA HIS A 216 -13.41 -2.54 -13.96
C HIS A 216 -13.98 -3.33 -12.79
N ARG A 217 -15.16 -3.93 -12.94
CA ARG A 217 -15.62 -4.92 -11.97
C ARG A 217 -14.85 -6.21 -12.19
N VAL A 218 -14.39 -6.82 -11.11
CA VAL A 218 -13.80 -8.16 -11.15
C VAL A 218 -14.92 -9.14 -11.49
N ALA A 219 -14.66 -10.08 -12.39
CA ALA A 219 -15.64 -11.11 -12.76
C ALA A 219 -16.08 -11.88 -11.50
N ASP A 220 -17.39 -12.10 -11.39
CA ASP A 220 -18.01 -12.88 -10.31
C ASP A 220 -17.70 -12.38 -8.88
N SER A 221 -17.35 -11.10 -8.73
CA SER A 221 -17.05 -10.48 -7.43
C SER A 221 -17.66 -9.07 -7.32
N ALA A 222 -17.92 -8.65 -6.08
CA ALA A 222 -18.28 -7.26 -5.77
C ALA A 222 -17.07 -6.30 -5.80
N GLU A 223 -15.86 -6.82 -6.03
CA GLU A 223 -14.62 -6.05 -6.04
C GLU A 223 -14.44 -5.25 -7.32
N TRP A 224 -13.73 -4.13 -7.19
CA TRP A 224 -13.32 -3.30 -8.32
C TRP A 224 -11.81 -3.34 -8.50
N ALA A 225 -11.41 -3.38 -9.76
CA ALA A 225 -10.03 -3.31 -10.22
C ALA A 225 -9.77 -1.95 -10.86
N TRP A 226 -8.62 -1.37 -10.52
CA TRP A 226 -8.12 -0.17 -11.15
C TRP A 226 -6.81 -0.46 -11.90
N ARG A 227 -6.83 -0.14 -13.18
CA ARG A 227 -5.72 -0.22 -14.13
C ARG A 227 -5.69 1.10 -14.91
N GLY A 228 -4.51 1.59 -15.27
CA GLY A 228 -4.34 2.85 -15.99
C GLY A 228 -3.80 3.99 -15.13
N PRO A 229 -3.86 5.25 -15.61
CA PRO A 229 -3.07 6.34 -15.07
C PRO A 229 -3.46 6.75 -13.66
N VAL A 230 -2.46 7.19 -12.87
CA VAL A 230 -2.68 7.79 -11.56
C VAL A 230 -3.38 9.15 -11.72
N PRO A 231 -4.53 9.38 -11.08
CA PRO A 231 -5.18 10.68 -11.09
C PRO A 231 -4.26 11.75 -10.49
N ILE A 232 -3.92 12.78 -11.27
CA ILE A 232 -3.09 13.87 -10.78
C ILE A 232 -3.98 14.88 -10.06
N THR A 233 -4.20 14.63 -8.78
CA THR A 233 -4.95 15.51 -7.86
C THR A 233 -4.10 16.68 -7.36
N ALA A 234 -4.68 17.56 -6.54
CA ALA A 234 -3.94 18.66 -5.93
C ALA A 234 -2.86 18.16 -4.97
N THR A 235 -3.16 17.17 -4.11
CA THR A 235 -2.17 16.58 -3.20
C THR A 235 -1.08 15.82 -3.94
N VAL A 236 -1.43 15.10 -5.01
CA VAL A 236 -0.41 14.42 -5.83
C VAL A 236 0.58 15.46 -6.41
N ARG A 237 0.07 16.60 -6.92
CA ARG A 237 0.91 17.71 -7.38
C ARG A 237 1.75 18.32 -6.25
N GLU A 238 1.15 18.60 -5.10
CA GLU A 238 1.84 19.13 -3.92
C GLU A 238 3.01 18.22 -3.52
N ARG A 239 2.79 16.90 -3.46
CA ARG A 239 3.82 15.93 -3.08
C ARG A 239 4.93 15.80 -4.11
N ALA A 240 4.63 16.00 -5.38
CA ALA A 240 5.61 15.94 -6.46
C ALA A 240 6.20 17.30 -6.84
N ALA A 241 5.83 18.40 -6.18
CA ALA A 241 6.23 19.75 -6.55
C ALA A 241 7.76 19.90 -6.63
N HIS A 242 8.47 19.45 -5.61
CA HIS A 242 9.94 19.45 -5.55
C HIS A 242 10.65 18.71 -6.71
N LEU A 243 9.94 17.81 -7.39
CA LEU A 243 10.40 17.06 -8.56
C LEU A 243 9.94 17.71 -9.88
N LEU A 244 8.79 18.38 -9.89
CA LEU A 244 8.29 19.14 -11.03
C LEU A 244 9.01 20.48 -11.20
N ASP A 245 9.45 21.09 -10.10
CA ASP A 245 10.10 22.42 -10.07
C ASP A 245 11.59 22.37 -10.42
N ARG A 246 12.15 21.18 -10.68
CA ARG A 246 13.57 21.02 -11.06
C ARG A 246 13.83 21.62 -12.44
N ALA A 247 14.72 22.61 -12.46
CA ALA A 247 15.08 23.37 -13.66
C ALA A 247 16.36 22.87 -14.36
N GLY A 248 17.13 21.97 -13.75
CA GLY A 248 18.33 21.38 -14.35
C GLY A 248 17.96 20.52 -15.57
N PRO A 249 18.44 20.85 -16.80
CA PRO A 249 18.06 20.10 -18.00
C PRO A 249 18.52 18.63 -17.96
N GLY A 250 19.64 18.33 -17.29
CA GLY A 250 20.13 16.96 -17.04
C GLY A 250 19.26 16.20 -16.04
N GLU A 251 19.04 16.76 -14.84
CA GLU A 251 18.21 16.16 -13.80
C GLU A 251 16.80 15.81 -14.30
N ARG A 252 16.15 16.74 -14.99
CA ARG A 252 14.79 16.52 -15.49
C ARG A 252 14.73 15.46 -16.57
N GLU A 253 15.71 15.42 -17.48
CA GLU A 253 15.79 14.37 -18.51
C GLU A 253 16.05 13.00 -17.89
N THR A 254 16.94 12.89 -16.89
CA THR A 254 17.20 11.65 -16.16
C THR A 254 15.93 11.15 -15.45
N LEU A 255 15.23 12.03 -14.73
CA LEU A 255 13.96 11.68 -14.08
C LEU A 255 12.91 11.21 -15.09
N ASP A 256 12.73 11.94 -16.20
CA ASP A 256 11.77 11.55 -17.22
C ASP A 256 12.16 10.22 -17.86
N ARG A 257 13.45 9.95 -18.15
CA ARG A 257 13.91 8.64 -18.64
C ARG A 257 13.52 7.54 -17.67
N LEU A 258 13.90 7.65 -16.39
CA LEU A 258 13.56 6.68 -15.35
C LEU A 258 12.04 6.46 -15.25
N ALA A 259 11.23 7.52 -15.36
CA ALA A 259 9.77 7.41 -15.30
C ALA A 259 9.14 6.56 -16.41
N PHE A 260 9.73 6.52 -17.60
CA PHE A 260 9.20 5.74 -18.72
C PHE A 260 9.88 4.38 -18.88
N GLY A 261 11.01 4.16 -18.20
CA GLY A 261 11.85 3.02 -18.48
C GLY A 261 12.54 2.37 -17.29
N GLU A 262 12.21 2.69 -16.04
CA GLU A 262 12.77 1.96 -14.89
C GLU A 262 12.45 0.45 -14.95
N PRO A 263 13.34 -0.43 -14.46
CA PRO A 263 14.71 -0.14 -14.01
C PRO A 263 15.67 0.07 -15.20
N PHE A 264 16.62 1.01 -15.05
CA PHE A 264 17.71 1.22 -16.02
C PHE A 264 19.02 0.68 -15.48
N PRO A 265 19.78 -0.14 -16.24
CA PRO A 265 21.15 -0.44 -15.89
C PRO A 265 21.97 0.85 -15.89
N MET A 266 22.86 0.99 -14.92
CA MET A 266 23.85 2.07 -14.88
C MET A 266 24.90 1.84 -15.97
N ASP A 267 24.64 2.32 -17.17
CA ASP A 267 25.65 2.43 -18.23
C ASP A 267 25.96 3.92 -18.45
N VAL A 268 27.25 4.25 -18.52
CA VAL A 268 27.77 5.63 -18.61
C VAL A 268 27.22 6.35 -19.85
N ASP A 269 26.81 5.59 -20.87
CA ASP A 269 26.27 6.12 -22.12
C ASP A 269 24.74 6.39 -22.09
N THR A 270 24.02 5.95 -21.05
CA THR A 270 22.54 6.05 -20.99
C THR A 270 22.00 7.13 -20.06
N LEU A 271 22.67 7.47 -18.97
CA LEU A 271 22.26 8.50 -18.02
C LEU A 271 23.43 9.41 -17.65
N ASP A 272 23.14 10.70 -17.44
CA ASP A 272 24.12 11.68 -16.95
C ASP A 272 24.46 11.37 -15.47
N LEU A 273 25.69 10.94 -15.20
CA LEU A 273 26.13 10.51 -13.88
C LEU A 273 26.12 11.65 -12.85
N ASP A 274 26.54 12.85 -13.24
CA ASP A 274 26.55 14.01 -12.33
C ASP A 274 25.12 14.36 -11.90
N ALA A 275 24.18 14.31 -12.85
CA ALA A 275 22.76 14.49 -12.57
C ALA A 275 22.22 13.36 -11.68
N LEU A 276 22.67 12.13 -11.87
CA LEU A 276 22.22 11.00 -11.06
C LEU A 276 22.71 11.08 -9.61
N GLU A 277 23.98 11.43 -9.39
CA GLU A 277 24.55 11.64 -8.04
C GLU A 277 23.82 12.76 -7.29
N ALA A 278 23.50 13.86 -7.98
CA ALA A 278 22.70 14.94 -7.41
C ALA A 278 21.29 14.46 -7.02
N LEU A 279 20.62 13.71 -7.91
CA LEU A 279 19.29 13.17 -7.66
C LEU A 279 19.26 12.09 -6.57
N GLU A 280 20.33 11.30 -6.44
CA GLU A 280 20.50 10.33 -5.35
C GLU A 280 20.71 11.04 -4.01
N THR A 281 21.56 12.07 -3.97
CA THR A 281 21.78 12.91 -2.78
C THR A 281 20.48 13.56 -2.30
N ASP A 282 19.63 13.97 -3.25
CA ASP A 282 18.31 14.55 -2.97
C ASP A 282 17.22 13.50 -2.64
N GLY A 283 17.56 12.21 -2.67
CA GLY A 283 16.65 11.11 -2.36
C GLY A 283 15.54 10.89 -3.39
N LEU A 284 15.74 11.33 -4.64
CA LEU A 284 14.80 11.21 -5.75
C LEU A 284 15.01 9.95 -6.58
N VAL A 285 16.23 9.44 -6.59
CA VAL A 285 16.66 8.23 -7.28
C VAL A 285 17.34 7.30 -6.28
N HIS A 286 17.20 5.99 -6.52
CA HIS A 286 17.88 4.94 -5.77
C HIS A 286 18.55 3.98 -6.76
N VAL A 287 19.80 3.61 -6.50
CA VAL A 287 20.51 2.56 -7.24
C VAL A 287 20.48 1.27 -6.42
N ASP A 288 19.94 0.19 -6.99
CA ASP A 288 19.89 -1.11 -6.30
C ASP A 288 21.26 -1.82 -6.26
N GLU A 289 21.34 -2.93 -5.52
CA GLU A 289 22.58 -3.72 -5.37
C GLU A 289 23.10 -4.27 -6.70
N GLN A 290 22.23 -4.37 -7.71
CA GLN A 290 22.55 -4.82 -9.06
C GLN A 290 23.01 -3.67 -9.95
N GLY A 291 23.12 -2.45 -9.42
CA GLY A 291 23.52 -1.27 -10.16
C GLY A 291 22.44 -0.78 -11.11
N ALA A 292 21.16 -0.99 -10.82
CA ALA A 292 20.06 -0.45 -11.61
C ALA A 292 19.41 0.76 -10.92
N ALA A 293 19.30 1.87 -11.65
CA ALA A 293 18.69 3.11 -11.18
C ALA A 293 17.17 3.06 -11.29
N ARG A 294 16.50 3.56 -10.24
CA ARG A 294 15.03 3.59 -10.10
C ARG A 294 14.58 4.86 -9.43
N LEU A 295 13.33 5.26 -9.65
CA LEU A 295 12.77 6.38 -8.91
C LEU A 295 12.59 6.00 -7.43
N ALA A 296 13.01 6.88 -6.52
CA ALA A 296 12.97 6.61 -5.10
C ALA A 296 11.55 6.41 -4.56
N HIS A 297 10.53 7.02 -5.18
CA HIS A 297 9.12 6.89 -4.79
C HIS A 297 8.24 6.44 -5.98
N PRO A 298 7.37 5.42 -5.81
CA PRO A 298 6.48 4.93 -6.88
C PRO A 298 5.50 5.96 -7.45
N LEU A 299 5.30 7.10 -6.79
CA LEU A 299 4.40 8.16 -7.23
C LEU A 299 5.09 9.08 -8.25
N HIS A 300 6.43 9.14 -8.22
CA HIS A 300 7.21 10.02 -9.10
C HIS A 300 7.03 9.61 -10.56
N GLY A 301 7.11 8.32 -10.89
CA GLY A 301 6.96 7.83 -12.26
C GLY A 301 5.65 8.29 -12.91
N PRO A 302 4.47 7.95 -12.34
CA PRO A 302 3.19 8.41 -12.87
C PRO A 302 3.05 9.94 -13.00
N VAL A 303 3.56 10.71 -12.03
CA VAL A 303 3.51 12.18 -12.09
C VAL A 303 4.39 12.73 -13.21
N LEU A 304 5.62 12.22 -13.34
CA LEU A 304 6.54 12.57 -14.42
C LEU A 304 5.95 12.24 -15.78
N ARG A 305 5.37 11.04 -15.94
CA ARG A 305 4.71 10.61 -17.18
C ARG A 305 3.51 11.49 -17.53
N ALA A 306 2.70 11.87 -16.54
CA ALA A 306 1.54 12.74 -16.75
C ALA A 306 1.95 14.19 -17.08
N ALA A 307 3.07 14.66 -16.53
CA ALA A 307 3.63 15.98 -16.83
C ALA A 307 4.37 15.99 -18.19
N ALA A 308 4.85 14.84 -18.65
CA ALA A 308 5.52 14.72 -19.93
C ALA A 308 4.54 15.00 -21.09
N GLY A 309 4.84 16.03 -21.88
CA GLY A 309 4.09 16.28 -23.12
C GLY A 309 4.14 15.07 -24.06
N ARG A 310 3.15 14.96 -24.96
CA ARG A 310 2.96 13.79 -25.85
C ARG A 310 4.21 13.43 -26.66
N LEU A 311 4.96 14.42 -27.14
CA LEU A 311 6.18 14.19 -27.92
C LEU A 311 7.29 13.57 -27.06
N ARG A 312 7.45 14.05 -25.82
CA ARG A 312 8.45 13.52 -24.88
C ARG A 312 8.09 12.12 -24.42
N ALA A 313 6.81 11.87 -24.10
CA ALA A 313 6.31 10.54 -23.79
C ALA A 313 6.58 9.54 -24.93
N ARG A 314 6.33 9.93 -26.19
CA ARG A 314 6.65 9.08 -27.36
C ARG A 314 8.13 8.79 -27.53
N ARG A 315 9.00 9.78 -27.26
CA ARG A 315 10.45 9.64 -27.36
C ARG A 315 11.02 8.72 -26.26
N LEU A 316 10.44 8.77 -25.06
CA LEU A 316 10.96 8.09 -23.88
C LEU A 316 10.29 6.74 -23.57
N ALA A 317 9.13 6.46 -24.16
CA ALA A 317 8.43 5.20 -23.95
C ALA A 317 9.33 3.99 -24.28
N ARG A 318 9.31 2.98 -23.40
CA ARG A 318 9.97 1.70 -23.68
C ARG A 318 9.44 1.11 -24.99
N THR A 319 10.36 0.54 -25.77
CA THR A 319 9.97 -0.27 -26.92
C THR A 319 9.38 -1.61 -26.46
N PRO A 320 8.46 -2.21 -27.23
CA PRO A 320 7.91 -3.53 -26.91
C PRO A 320 8.98 -4.60 -26.67
N GLU A 321 10.08 -4.56 -27.43
CA GLU A 321 11.19 -5.51 -27.32
C GLU A 321 11.94 -5.34 -25.99
N SER A 322 12.18 -4.09 -25.58
CA SER A 322 12.82 -3.78 -24.29
C SER A 322 11.94 -4.22 -23.12
N CYS A 323 10.61 -3.99 -23.21
CA CYS A 323 9.66 -4.49 -22.22
C CYS A 323 9.68 -6.03 -22.15
N ALA A 324 9.68 -6.72 -23.29
CA ALA A 324 9.70 -8.18 -23.34
C ALA A 324 10.98 -8.75 -22.71
N ALA A 325 12.16 -8.21 -23.05
CA ALA A 325 13.43 -8.66 -22.49
C ALA A 325 13.52 -8.47 -20.97
N ALA A 326 13.05 -7.32 -20.47
CA ALA A 326 13.03 -7.04 -19.05
C ALA A 326 12.03 -7.97 -18.31
N LEU A 327 10.88 -8.24 -18.92
CA LEU A 327 9.90 -9.17 -18.36
C LEU A 327 10.41 -10.62 -18.34
N GLU A 328 11.17 -11.06 -19.34
CA GLU A 328 11.84 -12.37 -19.33
C GLU A 328 12.86 -12.48 -18.19
N THR A 329 13.62 -11.42 -17.94
CA THR A 329 14.57 -11.37 -16.82
C THR A 329 13.87 -11.48 -15.46
N GLU A 330 12.74 -10.78 -15.30
CA GLU A 330 11.87 -10.87 -14.12
C GLU A 330 11.30 -12.28 -13.96
N THR A 331 10.82 -12.88 -15.05
CA THR A 331 10.29 -14.24 -15.09
C THR A 331 11.34 -15.26 -14.64
N ALA A 332 12.56 -15.20 -15.21
CA ALA A 332 13.66 -16.09 -14.83
C ALA A 332 14.04 -15.95 -13.35
N THR A 333 13.95 -14.73 -12.80
CA THR A 333 14.23 -14.48 -11.37
C THR A 333 13.19 -15.13 -10.47
N LEU A 334 11.91 -14.99 -10.80
CA LEU A 334 10.83 -15.65 -10.06
C LEU A 334 10.90 -17.18 -10.18
N THR A 335 11.21 -17.71 -11.36
CA THR A 335 11.40 -19.16 -11.55
C THR A 335 12.51 -19.70 -10.66
N ARG A 336 13.65 -19.00 -10.58
CA ARG A 336 14.76 -19.37 -9.70
C ARG A 336 14.37 -19.33 -8.23
N ALA A 337 13.73 -18.24 -7.80
CA ALA A 337 13.26 -18.09 -6.41
C ALA A 337 12.31 -19.23 -6.00
N ILE A 338 11.38 -19.62 -6.87
CA ILE A 338 10.50 -20.77 -6.61
C ILE A 338 11.30 -22.08 -6.51
N ALA A 339 12.25 -22.32 -7.42
CA ALA A 339 13.08 -23.53 -7.40
C ALA A 339 13.92 -23.64 -6.11
N GLU A 340 14.38 -22.50 -5.59
CA GLU A 340 15.15 -22.40 -4.35
C GLU A 340 14.27 -22.35 -3.09
N THR A 341 12.94 -22.40 -3.24
CA THR A 341 11.96 -22.21 -2.14
C THR A 341 12.14 -20.86 -1.42
N ASP A 342 12.69 -19.86 -2.11
CA ASP A 342 12.81 -18.50 -1.61
C ASP A 342 11.51 -17.75 -1.86
N VAL A 343 10.72 -17.62 -0.78
CA VAL A 343 9.43 -16.92 -0.79
C VAL A 343 9.55 -15.46 -0.33
N ARG A 344 10.77 -14.92 -0.22
CA ARG A 344 10.96 -13.49 0.08
C ARG A 344 10.44 -12.65 -1.08
N ALA A 345 9.93 -11.45 -0.78
CA ALA A 345 9.42 -10.57 -1.82
C ALA A 345 10.55 -10.19 -2.81
N VAL A 346 10.41 -10.62 -4.06
CA VAL A 346 11.32 -10.24 -5.15
C VAL A 346 10.76 -8.99 -5.84
N PRO A 347 11.54 -7.91 -6.01
CA PRO A 347 11.11 -6.76 -6.80
C PRO A 347 10.81 -7.19 -8.23
N ALA A 348 9.57 -6.97 -8.65
CA ALA A 348 9.07 -7.44 -9.93
C ALA A 348 8.38 -6.27 -10.68
N PRO A 349 9.17 -5.23 -11.03
CA PRO A 349 8.66 -3.90 -11.36
C PRO A 349 8.05 -3.81 -12.75
N VAL A 350 8.48 -4.63 -13.71
CA VAL A 350 8.03 -4.53 -15.11
C VAL A 350 6.66 -5.16 -15.26
N GLY A 351 6.47 -6.36 -14.69
CA GLY A 351 5.15 -7.00 -14.63
C GLY A 351 4.14 -6.11 -13.91
N GLU A 352 4.53 -5.52 -12.77
CA GLU A 352 3.69 -4.56 -12.04
C GLU A 352 3.37 -3.31 -12.83
N TRP A 353 4.36 -2.72 -13.51
CA TRP A 353 4.16 -1.52 -14.33
C TRP A 353 3.20 -1.79 -15.50
N LEU A 354 3.31 -2.94 -16.18
CA LEU A 354 2.43 -3.31 -17.28
C LEU A 354 0.97 -3.47 -16.82
N VAL A 355 0.76 -4.08 -15.66
CA VAL A 355 -0.56 -4.17 -15.01
C VAL A 355 -1.05 -2.77 -14.64
N ASP A 356 -0.24 -1.99 -13.94
CA ASP A 356 -0.57 -0.65 -13.49
C ASP A 356 -0.97 0.27 -14.66
N GLU A 357 -0.33 0.18 -15.82
CA GLU A 357 -0.67 0.93 -17.03
C GLU A 357 -1.85 0.32 -17.82
N GLY A 358 -2.32 -0.87 -17.45
CA GLY A 358 -3.43 -1.57 -18.13
C GLY A 358 -3.05 -2.19 -19.48
N SER A 359 -1.75 -2.26 -19.79
CA SER A 359 -1.23 -2.79 -21.06
C SER A 359 -1.42 -4.32 -21.19
N GLY A 360 -1.74 -4.98 -20.08
CA GLY A 360 -1.84 -6.44 -20.00
C GLY A 360 -0.49 -7.10 -19.86
N ILE A 361 -0.52 -8.34 -19.40
CA ILE A 361 0.67 -9.16 -19.16
C ILE A 361 0.53 -10.51 -19.89
N PRO A 362 1.63 -11.11 -20.37
CA PRO A 362 1.63 -12.47 -20.87
C PRO A 362 1.18 -13.47 -19.81
N ALA A 363 0.29 -14.39 -20.18
CA ALA A 363 -0.26 -15.39 -19.25
C ALA A 363 0.81 -16.23 -18.55
N ARG A 364 1.90 -16.60 -19.25
CA ARG A 364 3.04 -17.32 -18.63
C ARG A 364 3.60 -16.60 -17.40
N HIS A 365 3.72 -15.28 -17.48
CA HIS A 365 4.28 -14.46 -16.41
C HIS A 365 3.25 -14.26 -15.30
N ALA A 366 2.00 -14.02 -15.68
CA ALA A 366 0.86 -13.89 -14.76
C ALA A 366 0.68 -15.15 -13.89
N ALA A 367 0.68 -16.34 -14.48
CA ALA A 367 0.58 -17.61 -13.76
C ALA A 367 1.77 -17.81 -12.81
N LEU A 368 2.99 -17.45 -13.23
CA LEU A 368 4.17 -17.54 -12.37
C LEU A 368 4.08 -16.59 -11.17
N ARG A 369 3.61 -15.35 -11.38
CA ARG A 369 3.35 -14.38 -10.31
C ARG A 369 2.26 -14.88 -9.37
N ALA A 370 1.19 -15.46 -9.90
CA ALA A 370 0.12 -16.06 -9.12
C ALA A 370 0.65 -17.18 -8.22
N ARG A 371 1.42 -18.11 -8.79
CA ARG A 371 2.08 -19.19 -8.05
C ARG A 371 3.00 -18.65 -6.95
N PHE A 372 3.82 -17.65 -7.25
CA PHE A 372 4.73 -17.04 -6.28
C PHE A 372 3.97 -16.40 -5.12
N ALA A 373 2.90 -15.63 -5.40
CA ALA A 373 2.04 -15.03 -4.39
C ALA A 373 1.34 -16.10 -3.53
N ARG A 374 0.88 -17.20 -4.14
CA ARG A 374 0.26 -18.33 -3.43
C ARG A 374 1.24 -19.01 -2.48
N LEU A 375 2.47 -19.28 -2.92
CA LEU A 375 3.52 -19.86 -2.07
C LEU A 375 3.90 -18.95 -0.88
N ARG A 376 3.68 -17.64 -1.01
CA ARG A 376 3.81 -16.66 0.08
C ARG A 376 2.61 -16.58 1.01
N GLY A 377 1.53 -17.32 0.75
CA GLY A 377 0.27 -17.23 1.48
C GLY A 377 -0.61 -16.03 1.10
N ALA A 378 -0.25 -15.28 0.04
CA ALA A 378 -1.01 -14.13 -0.43
C ALA A 378 -2.09 -14.57 -1.44
N LEU A 379 -3.05 -15.37 -1.00
CA LEU A 379 -4.03 -16.05 -1.86
C LEU A 379 -4.88 -15.09 -2.71
N ARG A 380 -5.35 -13.97 -2.14
CA ARG A 380 -6.10 -12.94 -2.88
C ARG A 380 -5.25 -12.28 -3.97
N GLU A 381 -3.95 -12.12 -3.71
CA GLU A 381 -3.02 -11.60 -4.72
C GLU A 381 -2.75 -12.63 -5.81
N ALA A 382 -2.64 -13.92 -5.45
CA ALA A 382 -2.50 -15.01 -6.41
C ALA A 382 -3.67 -15.07 -7.39
N ALA A 383 -4.90 -15.04 -6.87
CA ALA A 383 -6.11 -15.02 -7.68
C ALA A 383 -6.15 -13.81 -8.62
N ALA A 384 -5.80 -12.62 -8.14
CA ALA A 384 -5.79 -11.41 -8.95
C ALA A 384 -4.72 -11.43 -10.07
N TRP A 385 -3.53 -11.99 -9.82
CA TRP A 385 -2.52 -12.20 -10.88
C TRP A 385 -3.00 -13.19 -11.95
N ALA A 386 -3.60 -14.31 -11.53
CA ALA A 386 -4.14 -15.30 -12.47
C ALA A 386 -5.27 -14.69 -13.32
N ALA A 387 -6.20 -13.95 -12.71
CA ALA A 387 -7.27 -13.26 -13.42
C ALA A 387 -6.74 -12.23 -14.43
N GLU A 388 -5.66 -11.50 -14.10
CA GLU A 388 -5.01 -10.57 -15.02
C GLU A 388 -4.39 -11.28 -16.24
N GLY A 389 -3.85 -12.50 -16.06
CA GLY A 389 -3.39 -13.35 -17.16
C GLY A 389 -4.52 -13.83 -18.05
N LEU A 390 -5.65 -14.23 -17.46
CA LEU A 390 -6.84 -14.66 -18.20
C LEU A 390 -7.49 -13.50 -18.98
N ARG A 391 -7.31 -12.25 -18.54
CA ARG A 391 -7.78 -11.07 -19.29
C ARG A 391 -7.10 -10.95 -20.66
N THR A 392 -5.84 -11.35 -20.78
CA THR A 392 -5.10 -11.33 -22.06
C THR A 392 -5.24 -12.66 -22.81
N THR A 393 -5.28 -13.78 -22.10
CA THR A 393 -5.37 -15.13 -22.66
C THR A 393 -6.43 -15.95 -21.91
N PRO A 394 -7.72 -15.87 -22.29
CA PRO A 394 -8.84 -16.44 -21.52
C PRO A 394 -8.79 -17.95 -21.26
N ASP A 395 -8.14 -18.71 -22.15
CA ASP A 395 -8.09 -20.17 -22.08
C ASP A 395 -6.74 -20.70 -21.55
N ASP A 396 -5.91 -19.84 -20.92
CA ASP A 396 -4.60 -20.27 -20.44
C ASP A 396 -4.71 -21.26 -19.25
N PRO A 397 -4.22 -22.51 -19.40
CA PRO A 397 -4.43 -23.55 -18.40
C PRO A 397 -3.64 -23.28 -17.10
N ALA A 398 -2.49 -22.60 -17.18
CA ALA A 398 -1.67 -22.32 -16.01
C ALA A 398 -2.31 -21.24 -15.13
N CYS A 399 -2.91 -20.22 -15.74
CA CYS A 399 -3.67 -19.20 -15.01
C CYS A 399 -4.93 -19.79 -14.36
N HIS A 400 -5.70 -20.61 -15.09
CA HIS A 400 -6.86 -21.33 -14.52
C HIS A 400 -6.47 -22.22 -13.35
N LEU A 401 -5.36 -22.96 -13.47
CA LEU A 401 -4.85 -23.80 -12.39
C LEU A 401 -4.52 -22.97 -11.13
N GLU A 402 -3.76 -21.89 -11.27
CA GLU A 402 -3.37 -21.07 -10.12
C GLU A 402 -4.56 -20.33 -9.49
N LEU A 403 -5.55 -19.92 -10.29
CA LEU A 403 -6.81 -19.36 -9.79
C LEU A 403 -7.58 -20.39 -8.95
N GLY A 404 -7.75 -21.62 -9.46
CA GLY A 404 -8.42 -22.70 -8.75
C GLY A 404 -7.69 -23.12 -7.47
N LEU A 405 -6.35 -23.17 -7.50
CA LEU A 405 -5.54 -23.47 -6.31
C LEU A 405 -5.64 -22.37 -5.25
N ALA A 406 -5.64 -21.09 -5.65
CA ALA A 406 -5.81 -19.98 -4.74
C ALA A 406 -7.17 -20.02 -4.03
N ALA A 407 -8.24 -20.31 -4.79
CA ALA A 407 -9.60 -20.46 -4.27
C ALA A 407 -9.75 -21.64 -3.30
N ALA A 408 -9.22 -22.81 -3.67
CA ALA A 408 -9.26 -23.99 -2.82
C ALA A 408 -8.55 -23.75 -1.47
N GLN A 409 -7.43 -23.02 -1.49
CA GLN A 409 -6.66 -22.69 -0.30
C GLN A 409 -7.29 -21.56 0.54
N SER A 410 -8.05 -20.65 -0.07
CA SER A 410 -8.74 -19.59 0.67
C SER A 410 -10.01 -20.09 1.37
N GLY A 411 -10.45 -21.32 1.06
CA GLY A 411 -11.70 -21.87 1.54
C GLY A 411 -12.93 -21.19 0.93
N ASP A 412 -12.75 -20.54 -0.22
CA ASP A 412 -13.80 -19.76 -0.89
C ASP A 412 -14.51 -20.66 -1.92
N PRO A 413 -15.78 -21.04 -1.71
CA PRO A 413 -16.47 -22.01 -2.56
C PRO A 413 -16.83 -21.46 -3.95
N GLU A 414 -16.76 -20.14 -4.17
CA GLU A 414 -17.25 -19.49 -5.41
C GLU A 414 -16.41 -19.78 -6.67
N HIS A 415 -15.17 -20.27 -6.52
CA HIS A 415 -14.25 -20.52 -7.65
C HIS A 415 -13.92 -22.01 -7.86
N ALA A 416 -14.64 -22.91 -7.19
CA ALA A 416 -14.54 -24.35 -7.43
C ALA A 416 -15.29 -24.75 -8.72
N MET A 417 -14.91 -24.19 -9.87
CA MET A 417 -15.38 -24.70 -11.16
C MET A 417 -14.48 -25.86 -11.62
N SER A 418 -15.10 -27.04 -11.71
CA SER A 418 -14.55 -28.20 -12.42
C SER A 418 -14.19 -27.83 -13.87
N PRO A 419 -13.06 -28.31 -14.42
CA PRO A 419 -12.83 -28.20 -15.86
C PRO A 419 -13.84 -29.10 -16.59
N SER A 420 -14.89 -28.50 -17.14
CA SER A 420 -15.81 -29.19 -18.04
C SER A 420 -15.07 -29.52 -19.35
N GLY A 421 -14.67 -30.77 -19.54
CA GLY A 421 -14.27 -31.28 -20.86
C GLY A 421 -15.46 -31.34 -21.82
N PRO A 422 -15.26 -31.22 -23.14
CA PRO A 422 -16.35 -31.25 -24.10
C PRO A 422 -16.97 -32.64 -24.15
N GLY A 423 -18.29 -32.68 -24.20
CA GLY A 423 -19.08 -33.91 -24.14
C GLY A 423 -18.82 -34.88 -25.29
N SER A 424 -18.98 -36.16 -24.98
CA SER A 424 -19.32 -37.19 -25.95
C SER A 424 -20.47 -38.01 -25.39
N ASP A 425 -21.68 -37.59 -25.75
CA ASP A 425 -22.84 -38.45 -25.77
C ASP A 425 -22.67 -39.40 -26.98
N GLY A 426 -22.69 -40.71 -26.75
CA GLY A 426 -22.29 -41.66 -27.76
C GLY A 426 -22.20 -43.09 -27.26
N SER A 427 -23.34 -43.67 -26.88
CA SER A 427 -23.46 -45.10 -26.65
C SER A 427 -23.16 -45.89 -27.92
N VAL A 428 -22.05 -46.63 -27.95
CA VAL A 428 -21.86 -47.77 -28.85
C VAL A 428 -21.25 -48.92 -28.06
N ARG A 429 -22.08 -49.94 -27.81
CA ARG A 429 -21.62 -51.30 -27.46
C ARG A 429 -20.95 -51.92 -28.69
N LEU A 430 -19.87 -52.68 -28.50
CA LEU A 430 -19.46 -53.89 -29.24
C LEU A 430 -18.16 -54.40 -28.59
N SER A 431 -18.23 -55.46 -27.78
CA SER A 431 -17.87 -56.84 -28.13
C SER A 431 -16.38 -57.09 -28.29
N ALA A 432 -15.82 -57.82 -27.33
CA ALA A 432 -14.50 -58.44 -27.41
C ALA A 432 -14.45 -59.54 -28.49
N PRO A 433 -13.25 -59.79 -29.05
CA PRO A 433 -12.77 -61.16 -29.12
C PRO A 433 -11.33 -61.31 -28.60
N GLY A 434 -11.06 -62.55 -28.18
CA GLY A 434 -9.86 -62.99 -27.46
C GLY A 434 -8.59 -63.23 -28.30
N PRO A 435 -7.62 -63.97 -27.73
CA PRO A 435 -6.19 -63.71 -27.91
C PRO A 435 -5.51 -64.62 -28.95
N SER A 436 -4.42 -64.15 -29.58
CA SER A 436 -3.34 -65.05 -30.04
C SER A 436 -1.99 -64.33 -30.22
N SER A 437 -1.01 -64.82 -29.46
CA SER A 437 0.33 -65.26 -29.86
C SER A 437 1.33 -64.31 -30.56
N PHE A 438 2.35 -63.93 -29.76
CA PHE A 438 3.81 -63.66 -29.99
C PHE A 438 4.52 -64.30 -31.23
N PRO A 439 5.81 -63.99 -31.57
CA PRO A 439 6.83 -63.13 -30.90
C PRO A 439 7.75 -62.26 -31.82
N GLY A 440 8.56 -61.37 -31.21
CA GLY A 440 9.97 -61.23 -31.62
C GLY A 440 10.67 -59.86 -31.47
N ARG A 441 11.45 -59.72 -30.37
CA ARG A 441 12.69 -58.91 -30.19
C ARG A 441 12.59 -57.37 -30.35
N SER A 442 13.28 -56.51 -29.61
CA SER A 442 14.22 -56.56 -28.49
C SER A 442 14.54 -55.10 -28.16
N THR A 443 14.39 -54.62 -26.93
CA THR A 443 14.98 -53.33 -26.52
C THR A 443 15.27 -53.30 -25.02
N THR A 444 16.44 -52.73 -24.75
CA THR A 444 17.13 -52.47 -23.50
C THR A 444 16.34 -51.60 -22.52
N GLU A 445 16.59 -51.85 -21.23
CA GLU A 445 15.95 -51.26 -20.05
C GLU A 445 16.14 -49.74 -19.90
N SER A 446 15.13 -49.08 -19.35
CA SER A 446 15.20 -47.82 -18.60
C SER A 446 14.09 -47.85 -17.52
N PRO A 447 14.30 -47.28 -16.32
CA PRO A 447 13.38 -47.42 -15.21
C PRO A 447 12.17 -46.46 -15.33
N HIS A 448 10.96 -47.01 -15.20
CA HIS A 448 9.70 -46.28 -15.14
C HIS A 448 9.54 -45.54 -13.80
N VAL A 449 9.27 -44.24 -13.88
CA VAL A 449 8.65 -43.45 -12.80
C VAL A 449 7.13 -43.70 -12.89
N ALA A 450 6.53 -44.12 -11.77
CA ALA A 450 5.09 -44.39 -11.69
C ALA A 450 4.29 -43.08 -11.79
N GLU A 451 3.48 -42.94 -12.83
CA GLU A 451 2.47 -41.87 -12.96
C GLU A 451 1.26 -42.22 -12.08
N GLY A 452 1.04 -41.46 -11.01
CA GLY A 452 -0.13 -41.62 -10.14
C GLY A 452 -1.40 -41.07 -10.80
N SER A 453 -2.45 -41.89 -10.86
CA SER A 453 -3.77 -41.55 -11.39
C SER A 453 -4.40 -40.34 -10.67
N ALA A 454 -5.14 -39.51 -11.44
CA ALA A 454 -5.88 -38.35 -10.94
C ALA A 454 -6.79 -38.67 -9.74
N ALA A 455 -7.33 -39.89 -9.66
CA ALA A 455 -8.18 -40.34 -8.55
C ALA A 455 -7.45 -40.34 -7.19
N THR A 456 -6.16 -40.66 -7.20
CA THR A 456 -5.30 -40.72 -6.00
C THR A 456 -5.07 -39.32 -5.40
N TRP A 457 -4.97 -38.31 -6.27
CA TRP A 457 -4.80 -36.90 -5.87
C TRP A 457 -6.09 -36.27 -5.32
N TRP A 458 -7.26 -36.70 -5.81
CA TRP A 458 -8.56 -36.25 -5.31
C TRP A 458 -8.92 -36.83 -3.93
N ALA A 459 -8.42 -38.01 -3.57
CA ALA A 459 -8.62 -38.59 -2.24
C ALA A 459 -7.79 -37.86 -1.16
N ALA A 460 -6.52 -37.55 -1.46
CA ALA A 460 -5.63 -36.82 -0.55
C ALA A 460 -6.12 -35.38 -0.25
N ALA A 461 -6.76 -34.72 -1.22
CA ALA A 461 -7.32 -33.37 -1.05
C ALA A 461 -8.48 -33.29 -0.03
N ARG A 462 -9.07 -34.41 0.37
CA ARG A 462 -10.14 -34.48 1.40
C ARG A 462 -9.66 -34.94 2.78
N GLY A 463 -8.35 -35.16 2.96
CA GLY A 463 -7.77 -35.55 4.24
C GLY A 463 -7.95 -37.01 4.64
N ASP A 464 -8.37 -37.89 3.71
CA ASP A 464 -8.50 -39.33 3.94
C ASP A 464 -7.30 -40.09 3.35
N LEU A 465 -6.27 -40.28 4.19
CA LEU A 465 -5.00 -40.92 3.83
C LEU A 465 -5.14 -42.44 3.60
N ASP A 466 -6.11 -43.10 4.23
CA ASP A 466 -6.30 -44.55 4.11
C ASP A 466 -6.89 -44.92 2.74
N ALA A 467 -7.79 -44.08 2.22
CA ALA A 467 -8.34 -44.24 0.87
C ALA A 467 -7.29 -44.03 -0.24
N ALA A 468 -6.35 -43.11 -0.05
CA ALA A 468 -5.26 -42.86 -1.01
C ALA A 468 -4.29 -44.04 -1.11
N LEU A 469 -3.97 -44.68 0.03
CA LEU A 469 -3.08 -45.84 0.08
C LEU A 469 -3.70 -47.11 -0.52
N ALA A 470 -5.03 -47.30 -0.40
CA ALA A 470 -5.72 -48.44 -0.99
C ALA A 470 -5.63 -48.45 -2.53
N THR A 471 -5.62 -47.28 -3.18
CA THR A 471 -5.53 -47.18 -4.66
C THR A 471 -4.15 -47.51 -5.22
N VAL A 472 -3.10 -47.53 -4.40
CA VAL A 472 -1.73 -47.91 -4.80
C VAL A 472 -1.52 -49.44 -4.72
N GLY A 473 -2.45 -50.17 -4.07
CA GLY A 473 -2.30 -51.61 -3.80
C GLY A 473 -2.86 -52.56 -4.85
N GLU A 474 -3.67 -52.10 -5.82
CA GLU A 474 -4.35 -52.99 -6.78
C GLU A 474 -3.71 -53.05 -8.18
N GLU A 475 -2.65 -52.29 -8.46
CA GLU A 475 -1.85 -52.47 -9.68
C GLU A 475 -0.57 -53.24 -9.37
N LYS A 476 -0.65 -54.57 -9.41
CA LYS A 476 0.52 -55.45 -9.47
C LYS A 476 0.34 -56.60 -10.46
#